data_AF-A0A564HKQ7-F1
#
_entry.id   AF-A0A564HKQ7-F1
#
_cell.length_a   1.000
_cell.length_b   1.000
_cell.length_c   1.000
_cell.angle_alpha   90.00
_cell.angle_beta   90.00
_cell.angle_gamma   90.00
#
_symmetry.space_group_name_H-M   'P 1'
#
loop_
_entity.id
_entity.type
_entity.pdbx_description
1 polymer ?
#
loop_
_entity_poly.entity_id
_entity_poly.type
_entity_poly.pdbx_seq_one_letter_code
_entity_poly.pdbx_strand_id
1 'polypeptide(L)'
;MKLTCLSNNAKKIICSLGVFIMSLPAGAAGFDCSAQNLNKTELTICNDTYLSSVDNVLNLFFTSALNNSINHGTLFREQRQWVKERNQCGDDISCIKEKYVARNKDLTAILPFRNVDDVFNRDGDLLDPPMAQNLQNKNGFIITEDRWRVKAIVPEWVISSRNYKLDDSDWRVLTHRVVNGDLVIYFLVSGREGDKQVNNIIRVENGWKSLIVAHYEYSYRDDVMIKYDPGSTDSIVYSVFQRPDPELVDSTDYTVETYTLDPTSDKVEKTQSTSRSEASLKKEAWVGYCETQECTSRVASPDGKWRLASRDDYDEGMFYFPADRPDQGINVFLAQGETSKGNDFEYMRNYAWGDENSFYFDNDGGYACIWKTDIKNKTTQRILPVEGMLQPYYLNYNGEDLVVATYRTYSAEKKGQHYEIYIAKK
;
A
#
# COMPACT_ATOMS: atom_id res chain seq x y z
N MET A 1 33.95 7.71 45.75
CA MET A 1 33.92 8.68 46.87
C MET A 1 34.34 7.95 48.15
N LYS A 2 35.52 8.25 48.73
CA LYS A 2 35.91 7.74 50.05
C LYS A 2 35.57 8.81 51.09
N LEU A 3 34.78 8.48 52.10
CA LEU A 3 34.62 9.35 53.28
C LEU A 3 35.77 9.10 54.25
N THR A 4 36.63 10.09 54.43
CA THR A 4 37.59 10.15 55.54
C THR A 4 37.15 11.25 56.50
N CYS A 5 36.51 10.86 57.60
CA CYS A 5 36.26 11.74 58.73
C CYS A 5 37.40 11.58 59.75
N LEU A 6 38.23 12.61 59.90
CA LEU A 6 39.15 12.71 61.03
C LEU A 6 38.39 13.32 62.22
N SER A 7 38.42 12.62 63.35
CA SER A 7 37.84 13.08 64.61
C SER A 7 38.96 13.60 65.52
N ASN A 8 38.83 14.84 65.98
CA ASN A 8 39.33 15.17 67.31
C ASN A 8 38.58 16.37 67.93
N ASN A 9 37.99 16.10 69.09
CA ASN A 9 37.48 16.99 70.14
C ASN A 9 37.07 18.45 69.80
N ALA A 10 35.76 18.67 69.97
CA ALA A 10 35.05 19.93 70.25
C ALA A 10 34.74 20.89 69.08
N LYS A 11 33.50 21.41 69.17
CA LYS A 11 32.88 22.54 68.43
C LYS A 11 32.26 22.23 67.06
N LYS A 12 30.94 22.50 67.00
CA LYS A 12 30.05 22.77 65.86
C LYS A 12 30.53 22.34 64.46
N ILE A 13 29.95 21.25 63.98
CA ILE A 13 29.96 20.86 62.56
C ILE A 13 29.18 21.92 61.76
N ILE A 14 29.87 22.67 60.91
CA ILE A 14 29.27 23.42 59.79
C ILE A 14 29.76 22.73 58.51
N CYS A 15 28.95 21.82 57.98
CA CYS A 15 29.16 21.30 56.63
C CYS A 15 28.57 22.29 55.63
N SER A 16 29.42 22.94 54.84
CA SER A 16 29.01 23.75 53.70
C SER A 16 28.31 22.87 52.66
N LEU A 17 27.06 23.20 52.34
CA LEU A 17 26.31 22.50 51.30
C LEU A 17 26.80 22.97 49.92
N GLY A 18 27.78 22.24 49.36
CA GLY A 18 28.25 22.49 48.00
C GLY A 18 27.13 22.21 47.00
N VAL A 19 26.61 23.25 46.37
CA VAL A 19 25.62 23.13 45.28
C VAL A 19 26.33 22.54 44.06
N PHE A 20 26.21 21.23 43.90
CA PHE A 20 26.66 20.53 42.70
C PHE A 20 25.67 20.84 41.59
N ILE A 21 25.98 21.83 40.75
CA ILE A 21 25.21 22.10 39.53
C ILE A 21 25.37 20.88 38.64
N MET A 22 24.35 20.03 38.63
CA MET A 22 24.31 18.85 37.79
C MET A 22 24.06 19.33 36.36
N SER A 23 25.14 19.43 35.57
CA SER A 23 25.03 19.69 34.14
C SER A 23 24.14 18.62 33.53
N LEU A 24 22.94 19.02 33.07
CA LEU A 24 22.12 18.16 32.23
C LEU A 24 22.97 17.71 31.03
N PRO A 25 22.87 16.45 30.57
CA PRO A 25 23.57 16.04 29.37
C PRO A 25 23.11 16.95 28.24
N ALA A 26 24.03 17.74 27.68
CA ALA A 26 23.80 18.47 26.45
C ALA A 26 23.33 17.45 25.41
N GLY A 27 22.23 17.75 24.70
CA GLY A 27 21.53 16.77 23.87
C GLY A 27 22.52 16.07 22.93
N ALA A 28 22.78 14.79 23.19
CA ALA A 28 23.72 13.99 22.42
C ALA A 28 23.28 13.99 20.95
N ALA A 29 24.22 14.12 20.01
CA ALA A 29 23.87 14.13 18.59
C ALA A 29 23.16 12.83 18.18
N GLY A 30 22.61 12.82 16.96
CA GLY A 30 22.02 11.65 16.34
C GLY A 30 23.01 10.52 16.02
N PHE A 31 24.27 10.68 16.41
CA PHE A 31 25.37 9.72 16.36
C PHE A 31 26.20 9.81 17.65
N ASP A 32 27.01 8.79 17.93
CA ASP A 32 27.77 8.70 19.17
C ASP A 32 28.93 9.73 19.22
N CYS A 33 28.72 10.82 19.96
CA CYS A 33 29.74 11.84 20.23
C CYS A 33 30.93 11.34 21.07
N SER A 34 30.89 10.12 21.63
CA SER A 34 32.03 9.48 22.31
C SER A 34 32.86 8.56 21.40
N ALA A 35 32.46 8.39 20.13
CA ALA A 35 33.19 7.58 19.16
C ALA A 35 34.61 8.14 18.91
N GLN A 36 35.57 7.24 18.73
CA GLN A 36 36.99 7.61 18.60
C GLN A 36 37.38 8.09 17.19
N ASN A 37 36.51 7.91 16.21
CA ASN A 37 36.78 8.09 14.79
C ASN A 37 35.92 9.19 14.13
N LEU A 38 35.41 10.14 14.92
CA LEU A 38 34.65 11.29 14.42
C LEU A 38 35.50 12.16 13.49
N ASN A 39 34.92 12.60 12.37
CA ASN A 39 35.59 13.57 11.50
C ASN A 39 35.45 15.01 12.03
N LYS A 40 36.14 15.96 11.40
CA LYS A 40 36.18 17.38 11.82
C LYS A 40 34.78 17.99 12.01
N THR A 41 33.85 17.65 11.11
CA THR A 41 32.46 18.15 11.15
C THR A 41 31.67 17.54 12.30
N GLU A 42 31.83 16.23 12.53
CA GLU A 42 31.17 15.53 13.63
C GLU A 42 31.69 16.01 14.99
N LEU A 43 33.00 16.26 15.12
CA LEU A 43 33.58 16.91 16.29
C LEU A 43 33.00 18.31 16.52
N THR A 44 32.82 19.11 15.46
CA THR A 44 32.19 20.45 15.58
C THR A 44 30.71 20.35 15.97
N ILE A 45 29.95 19.39 15.44
CA ILE A 45 28.57 19.14 15.83
C ILE A 45 28.47 18.75 17.31
N CYS A 46 29.34 17.85 17.79
CA CYS A 46 29.34 17.40 19.18
C CYS A 46 29.79 18.48 20.19
N ASN A 47 30.61 19.45 19.77
CA ASN A 47 31.08 20.54 20.61
C ASN A 47 30.18 21.79 20.58
N ASP A 48 29.22 21.87 19.65
CA ASP A 48 28.25 22.96 19.56
C ASP A 48 26.84 22.48 19.94
N THR A 49 26.28 23.07 21.01
CA THR A 49 24.99 22.66 21.57
C THR A 49 23.81 22.89 20.63
N TYR A 50 23.89 23.86 19.72
CA TYR A 50 22.86 24.11 18.72
C TYR A 50 22.93 23.08 17.60
N LEU A 51 24.12 22.80 17.05
CA LEU A 51 24.31 21.79 16.01
C LEU A 51 23.92 20.39 16.49
N SER A 52 24.34 19.99 17.69
CA SER A 52 23.93 18.71 18.29
C SER A 52 22.41 18.60 18.49
N SER A 53 21.75 19.70 18.87
CA SER A 53 20.28 19.74 18.99
C SER A 53 19.58 19.64 17.63
N VAL A 54 20.12 20.28 16.59
CA VAL A 54 19.55 20.23 15.23
C VAL A 54 19.78 18.87 14.56
N ASP A 55 20.85 18.16 14.89
CA ASP A 55 21.09 16.78 14.42
C ASP A 55 20.06 15.79 15.01
N ASN A 56 19.63 15.97 16.26
CA ASN A 56 18.49 15.24 16.82
C ASN A 56 17.18 15.53 16.07
N VAL A 57 16.91 16.80 15.79
CA VAL A 57 15.72 17.21 15.03
C VAL A 57 15.71 16.61 13.63
N LEU A 58 16.88 16.57 12.96
CA LEU A 58 17.04 15.88 11.68
C LEU A 58 16.68 14.40 11.78
N ASN A 59 17.16 13.68 12.80
CA ASN A 59 16.83 12.26 12.98
C ASN A 59 15.31 12.06 13.15
N LEU A 60 14.62 12.92 13.91
CA LEU A 60 13.16 12.86 14.04
C LEU A 60 12.46 13.09 12.69
N PHE A 61 12.91 14.08 11.91
CA PHE A 61 12.36 14.32 10.57
C PHE A 61 12.67 13.19 9.59
N PHE A 62 13.84 12.55 9.68
CA PHE A 62 14.20 11.41 8.84
C PHE A 62 13.36 10.17 9.17
N THR A 63 13.12 9.88 10.47
CA THR A 63 12.21 8.82 10.89
C THR A 63 10.77 9.11 10.45
N SER A 64 10.30 10.36 10.58
CA SER A 64 8.98 10.77 10.08
C SER A 64 8.86 10.62 8.56
N ALA A 65 9.90 11.01 7.82
CA ALA A 65 9.97 10.87 6.37
C ALA A 65 9.90 9.40 5.92
N LEU A 66 10.63 8.50 6.58
CA LEU A 66 10.53 7.05 6.34
C LEU A 66 9.11 6.57 6.61
N ASN A 67 8.58 6.82 7.81
CA ASN A 67 7.23 6.39 8.20
C ASN A 67 6.10 6.91 7.29
N ASN A 68 6.37 7.91 6.44
CA ASN A 68 5.41 8.49 5.51
C ASN A 68 5.78 8.34 4.03
N SER A 69 6.80 7.55 3.70
CA SER A 69 7.26 7.33 2.33
C SER A 69 7.14 5.87 1.92
N ILE A 70 6.87 5.63 0.64
CA ILE A 70 6.99 4.30 0.02
C ILE A 70 8.37 4.12 -0.66
N ASN A 71 9.28 5.07 -0.45
CA ASN A 71 10.57 5.19 -1.13
C ASN A 71 11.72 5.26 -0.11
N HIS A 72 11.83 4.24 0.75
CA HIS A 72 12.86 4.19 1.80
C HIS A 72 14.28 4.12 1.21
N GLY A 73 14.47 3.37 0.12
CA GLY A 73 15.75 3.23 -0.57
C GLY A 73 16.31 4.57 -1.05
N THR A 74 15.46 5.39 -1.67
CA THR A 74 15.78 6.77 -2.09
C THR A 74 16.12 7.63 -0.88
N LEU A 75 15.29 7.63 0.16
CA LEU A 75 15.55 8.37 1.40
C LEU A 75 16.91 8.01 2.03
N PHE A 76 17.24 6.72 2.13
CA PHE A 76 18.52 6.28 2.64
C PHE A 76 19.70 6.65 1.72
N ARG A 77 19.54 6.65 0.39
CA ARG A 77 20.57 7.10 -0.55
C ARG A 77 20.84 8.59 -0.39
N GLU A 78 19.80 9.40 -0.40
CA GLU A 78 19.88 10.85 -0.20
C GLU A 78 20.49 11.20 1.15
N GLN A 79 20.07 10.53 2.23
CA GLN A 79 20.59 10.80 3.57
C GLN A 79 22.09 10.52 3.67
N ARG A 80 22.56 9.40 3.09
CA ARG A 80 24.01 9.11 2.99
C ARG A 80 24.76 10.12 2.14
N GLN A 81 24.15 10.63 1.07
CA GLN A 81 24.76 11.66 0.22
C GLN A 81 24.84 13.00 0.96
N TRP A 82 23.76 13.42 1.62
CA TRP A 82 23.73 14.62 2.45
C TRP A 82 24.76 14.57 3.58
N VAL A 83 24.98 13.44 4.26
CA VAL A 83 26.04 13.32 5.29
C VAL A 83 27.43 13.64 4.70
N LYS A 84 27.74 13.16 3.49
CA LYS A 84 29.02 13.49 2.82
C LYS A 84 29.14 14.98 2.54
N GLU A 85 28.07 15.61 2.09
CA GLU A 85 28.04 17.04 1.77
C GLU A 85 28.09 17.94 3.01
N ARG A 86 27.41 17.56 4.09
CA ARG A 86 27.56 18.21 5.40
C ARG A 86 29.00 18.13 5.87
N ASN A 87 29.62 16.95 5.74
CA ASN A 87 30.98 16.70 6.19
C ASN A 87 32.06 17.45 5.38
N GLN A 88 31.71 18.11 4.27
CA GLN A 88 32.59 19.03 3.54
C GLN A 88 32.75 20.40 4.22
N CYS A 89 31.84 20.78 5.13
CA CYS A 89 31.92 22.05 5.87
C CYS A 89 33.10 22.11 6.86
N GLY A 90 33.64 20.97 7.30
CA GLY A 90 34.69 20.93 8.30
C GLY A 90 34.20 21.52 9.63
N ASP A 91 34.87 22.57 10.12
CA ASP A 91 34.51 23.28 11.34
C ASP A 91 33.68 24.56 11.12
N ASP A 92 33.23 24.84 9.90
CA ASP A 92 32.35 25.98 9.63
C ASP A 92 30.93 25.72 10.14
N ILE A 93 30.64 26.20 11.35
CA ILE A 93 29.33 26.13 12.02
C ILE A 93 28.20 26.71 11.14
N SER A 94 28.45 27.76 10.36
CA SER A 94 27.44 28.39 9.50
C SER A 94 27.10 27.47 8.33
N CYS A 95 28.11 26.93 7.64
CA CYS A 95 27.94 25.93 6.58
C CYS A 95 27.19 24.69 7.08
N ILE A 96 27.57 24.15 8.26
CA ILE A 96 26.91 22.99 8.85
C ILE A 96 25.43 23.31 9.12
N LYS A 97 25.14 24.46 9.74
CA LYS A 97 23.76 24.91 10.02
C LYS A 97 22.92 25.03 8.77
N GLU A 98 23.45 25.61 7.68
CA GLU A 98 22.75 25.71 6.41
C GLU A 98 22.44 24.33 5.82
N LYS A 99 23.39 23.38 5.87
CA LYS A 99 23.19 22.00 5.42
C LYS A 99 22.08 21.28 6.21
N TYR A 100 21.96 21.51 7.52
CA TYR A 100 20.85 20.99 8.31
C TYR A 100 19.50 21.65 7.96
N VAL A 101 19.45 22.98 7.87
CA VAL A 101 18.21 23.71 7.57
C VAL A 101 17.64 23.29 6.21
N ALA A 102 18.50 23.14 5.19
CA ALA A 102 18.10 22.64 3.88
C ALA A 102 17.50 21.22 3.98
N ARG A 103 18.21 20.26 4.58
CA ARG A 103 17.74 18.86 4.64
C ARG A 103 16.50 18.68 5.52
N ASN A 104 16.38 19.44 6.61
CA ASN A 104 15.18 19.45 7.43
C ASN A 104 13.97 19.91 6.62
N LYS A 105 14.11 20.96 5.79
CA LYS A 105 13.06 21.40 4.87
C LYS A 105 12.66 20.28 3.90
N ASP A 106 13.63 19.61 3.27
CA ASP A 106 13.36 18.52 2.32
C ASP A 106 12.61 17.35 2.97
N LEU A 107 13.03 16.92 4.16
CA LEU A 107 12.39 15.82 4.89
C LEU A 107 10.98 16.18 5.37
N THR A 108 10.75 17.42 5.81
CA THR A 108 9.42 17.89 6.22
C THR A 108 8.44 18.11 5.06
N ALA A 109 8.91 18.12 3.81
CA ALA A 109 8.05 18.21 2.62
C ALA A 109 7.33 16.87 2.30
N ILE A 110 7.70 15.76 2.95
CA ILE A 110 7.13 14.45 2.70
C ILE A 110 5.76 14.35 3.38
N LEU A 111 4.72 14.41 2.55
CA LEU A 111 3.32 14.41 3.00
C LEU A 111 3.00 13.16 3.84
N PRO A 112 2.30 13.31 4.98
CA PRO A 112 2.00 12.17 5.85
C PRO A 112 0.90 11.27 5.30
N PHE A 113 0.82 10.03 5.81
CA PHE A 113 -0.43 9.29 5.82
C PHE A 113 -1.41 10.00 6.77
N ARG A 114 -2.63 10.28 6.31
CA ARG A 114 -3.65 11.04 7.03
C ARG A 114 -4.82 10.15 7.42
N ASN A 115 -5.59 10.54 8.43
CA ASN A 115 -6.82 9.80 8.76
C ASN A 115 -7.80 9.89 7.58
N VAL A 116 -8.65 8.88 7.40
CA VAL A 116 -9.67 8.87 6.35
C VAL A 116 -10.57 10.11 6.40
N ASP A 117 -10.99 10.52 7.60
CA ASP A 117 -11.86 11.69 7.82
C ASP A 117 -11.18 13.04 7.42
N ASP A 118 -9.85 13.10 7.45
CA ASP A 118 -9.07 14.28 7.01
C ASP A 118 -8.89 14.33 5.47
N VAL A 119 -9.14 13.21 4.79
CA VAL A 119 -8.86 13.01 3.35
C VAL A 119 -10.14 13.07 2.54
N PHE A 120 -11.17 12.40 3.03
CA PHE A 120 -12.46 12.27 2.38
C PHE A 120 -13.47 13.16 3.11
N ASN A 121 -13.59 14.39 2.62
CA ASN A 121 -14.45 15.44 3.17
C ASN A 121 -14.87 16.45 2.08
N ARG A 122 -14.78 16.04 0.81
CA ARG A 122 -15.19 16.80 -0.37
C ARG A 122 -16.66 16.47 -0.69
N ASP A 123 -17.28 17.30 -1.51
CA ASP A 123 -18.60 16.97 -2.06
C ASP A 123 -18.53 15.66 -2.87
N GLY A 124 -19.47 14.74 -2.61
CA GLY A 124 -19.47 13.39 -3.17
C GLY A 124 -18.55 12.37 -2.49
N ASP A 125 -17.76 12.73 -1.47
CA ASP A 125 -17.11 11.75 -0.60
C ASP A 125 -18.15 11.20 0.40
N LEU A 126 -18.39 9.88 0.37
CA LEU A 126 -19.40 9.20 1.20
C LEU A 126 -18.70 8.37 2.28
N LEU A 127 -18.75 8.85 3.52
CA LEU A 127 -18.11 8.22 4.66
C LEU A 127 -19.12 7.55 5.56
N ASP A 128 -18.82 6.30 5.90
CA ASP A 128 -19.70 5.51 6.73
C ASP A 128 -19.79 6.05 8.16
N PRO A 129 -21.01 6.11 8.75
CA PRO A 129 -21.13 6.38 10.17
C PRO A 129 -20.46 5.25 10.97
N PRO A 130 -19.93 5.55 12.18
CA PRO A 130 -19.28 4.57 13.03
C PRO A 130 -20.16 3.34 13.30
N MET A 131 -19.57 2.15 13.17
CA MET A 131 -20.25 0.88 13.44
C MET A 131 -20.76 0.76 14.88
N ALA A 132 -21.85 0.00 15.03
CA ALA A 132 -22.31 -0.44 16.33
C ALA A 132 -21.25 -1.29 17.06
N GLN A 133 -21.26 -1.24 18.40
CA GLN A 133 -20.32 -1.99 19.23
C GLN A 133 -20.79 -3.42 19.49
N ASN A 134 -19.85 -4.30 19.82
CA ASN A 134 -20.10 -5.71 20.20
C ASN A 134 -20.78 -6.54 19.10
N LEU A 135 -20.57 -6.18 17.83
CA LEU A 135 -21.05 -6.96 16.69
C LEU A 135 -20.26 -8.28 16.59
N GLN A 136 -20.98 -9.39 16.50
CA GLN A 136 -20.41 -10.71 16.28
C GLN A 136 -21.30 -11.53 15.34
N ASN A 137 -20.72 -12.20 14.36
CA ASN A 137 -21.48 -13.05 13.44
C ASN A 137 -21.74 -14.46 14.00
N LYS A 138 -22.60 -15.24 13.34
CA LYS A 138 -22.95 -16.62 13.76
C LYS A 138 -21.78 -17.60 13.85
N ASN A 139 -20.67 -17.31 13.17
CA ASN A 139 -19.44 -18.11 13.16
C ASN A 139 -18.42 -17.65 14.19
N GLY A 140 -18.76 -16.64 15.00
CA GLY A 140 -17.95 -16.09 16.08
C GLY A 140 -16.97 -15.00 15.66
N PHE A 141 -17.04 -14.49 14.43
CA PHE A 141 -16.20 -13.36 13.99
C PHE A 141 -16.67 -12.07 14.67
N ILE A 142 -15.75 -11.40 15.38
CA ILE A 142 -15.97 -10.09 16.00
C ILE A 142 -15.77 -9.03 14.91
N ILE A 143 -16.76 -8.15 14.78
CA ILE A 143 -16.83 -7.20 13.67
C ILE A 143 -16.58 -5.80 14.22
N THR A 144 -15.50 -5.15 13.77
CA THR A 144 -15.00 -3.89 14.38
C THR A 144 -14.61 -2.86 13.32
N GLU A 145 -14.28 -1.64 13.74
CA GLU A 145 -13.47 -0.73 12.94
C GLU A 145 -12.01 -0.77 13.38
N ASP A 146 -11.11 -0.62 12.42
CA ASP A 146 -9.69 -0.34 12.63
C ASP A 146 -9.26 0.61 11.51
N ARG A 147 -9.70 1.88 11.58
CA ARG A 147 -9.54 2.85 10.48
C ARG A 147 -8.06 3.07 10.16
N TRP A 148 -7.64 2.66 8.98
CA TRP A 148 -6.27 2.86 8.50
C TRP A 148 -6.09 4.28 7.96
N ARG A 149 -4.86 4.78 8.05
CA ARG A 149 -4.46 6.07 7.49
C ARG A 149 -4.13 5.88 6.01
N VAL A 150 -4.51 6.86 5.19
CA VAL A 150 -4.38 6.81 3.73
C VAL A 150 -3.43 7.86 3.18
N LYS A 151 -2.89 7.58 1.99
CA LYS A 151 -2.12 8.52 1.18
C LYS A 151 -2.43 8.28 -0.29
N ALA A 152 -2.77 9.34 -1.03
CA ALA A 152 -2.95 9.23 -2.48
C ALA A 152 -1.60 8.91 -3.14
N ILE A 153 -1.60 7.93 -4.04
CA ILE A 153 -0.44 7.60 -4.89
C ILE A 153 -0.73 7.99 -6.35
N VAL A 154 -1.90 7.67 -6.88
CA VAL A 154 -2.33 8.13 -8.22
C VAL A 154 -3.54 9.06 -8.06
N PRO A 155 -3.34 10.38 -7.97
CA PRO A 155 -4.45 11.33 -7.88
C PRO A 155 -5.15 11.49 -9.24
N GLU A 156 -6.41 11.91 -9.21
CA GLU A 156 -7.29 12.10 -10.38
C GLU A 156 -6.60 12.87 -11.53
N TRP A 157 -5.83 13.92 -11.24
CA TRP A 157 -5.17 14.72 -12.28
C TRP A 157 -4.05 13.98 -13.04
N VAL A 158 -3.51 12.88 -12.50
CA VAL A 158 -2.61 11.97 -13.23
C VAL A 158 -3.43 11.11 -14.17
N ILE A 159 -4.50 10.48 -13.68
CA ILE A 159 -5.39 9.59 -14.45
C ILE A 159 -6.07 10.35 -15.59
N SER A 160 -6.56 11.56 -15.32
CA SER A 160 -7.19 12.43 -16.31
C SER A 160 -6.21 13.13 -17.27
N SER A 161 -4.89 12.94 -17.09
CA SER A 161 -3.89 13.58 -17.95
C SER A 161 -3.86 12.94 -19.34
N ARG A 162 -3.46 13.71 -20.37
CA ARG A 162 -3.44 13.24 -21.77
C ARG A 162 -2.61 11.99 -22.02
N ASN A 163 -1.66 11.67 -21.13
CA ASN A 163 -0.79 10.49 -21.27
C ASN A 163 -1.45 9.21 -20.78
N TYR A 164 -2.52 9.31 -19.97
CA TYR A 164 -3.13 8.18 -19.27
C TYR A 164 -4.65 8.11 -19.40
N LYS A 165 -5.29 9.16 -19.93
CA LYS A 165 -6.72 9.22 -20.12
C LYS A 165 -7.15 8.18 -21.16
N LEU A 166 -7.94 7.21 -20.71
CA LEU A 166 -8.75 6.34 -21.54
C LEU A 166 -10.22 6.54 -21.19
N ASP A 167 -11.13 6.36 -22.14
CA ASP A 167 -12.56 6.33 -21.86
C ASP A 167 -12.90 4.98 -21.18
N ASP A 168 -13.82 5.00 -20.21
CA ASP A 168 -14.16 3.85 -19.34
C ASP A 168 -12.94 3.15 -18.70
N SER A 169 -11.93 3.92 -18.26
CA SER A 169 -10.69 3.36 -17.70
C SER A 169 -10.89 2.61 -16.38
N ASP A 170 -10.38 1.38 -16.31
CA ASP A 170 -10.29 0.55 -15.11
C ASP A 170 -8.81 0.38 -14.72
N TRP A 171 -8.46 0.79 -13.50
CA TRP A 171 -7.10 0.75 -12.97
C TRP A 171 -7.00 -0.32 -11.89
N ARG A 172 -6.28 -1.42 -12.16
CA ARG A 172 -6.06 -2.51 -11.19
C ARG A 172 -4.58 -2.67 -10.90
N VAL A 173 -4.21 -2.99 -9.66
CA VAL A 173 -2.83 -3.40 -9.37
C VAL A 173 -2.57 -4.75 -10.04
N LEU A 174 -1.60 -4.80 -10.95
CA LEU A 174 -1.10 -6.03 -11.56
C LEU A 174 -0.18 -6.76 -10.59
N THR A 175 0.81 -6.04 -10.04
CA THR A 175 1.78 -6.55 -9.06
C THR A 175 2.60 -5.41 -8.44
N HIS A 176 3.46 -5.72 -7.48
CA HIS A 176 4.43 -4.77 -6.90
C HIS A 176 5.84 -5.38 -6.85
N ARG A 177 6.87 -4.53 -6.77
CA ARG A 177 8.28 -4.94 -6.59
C ARG A 177 9.00 -3.94 -5.68
N VAL A 178 10.06 -4.39 -5.01
CA VAL A 178 10.95 -3.51 -4.24
C VAL A 178 12.24 -3.31 -5.05
N VAL A 179 12.38 -2.15 -5.69
CA VAL A 179 13.50 -1.84 -6.58
C VAL A 179 14.43 -0.87 -5.86
N ASN A 180 15.69 -1.29 -5.64
CA ASN A 180 16.69 -0.52 -4.87
C ASN A 180 16.19 -0.08 -3.48
N GLY A 181 15.27 -0.82 -2.85
CA GLY A 181 14.66 -0.50 -1.56
C GLY A 181 13.44 0.43 -1.62
N ASP A 182 12.98 0.82 -2.81
CA ASP A 182 11.77 1.62 -3.02
C ASP A 182 10.63 0.73 -3.51
N LEU A 183 9.41 0.96 -3.02
CA LEU A 183 8.21 0.26 -3.49
C LEU A 183 7.79 0.80 -4.86
N VAL A 184 7.69 -0.09 -5.83
CA VAL A 184 7.21 0.19 -7.18
C VAL A 184 5.95 -0.63 -7.40
N ILE A 185 4.86 0.02 -7.81
CA ILE A 185 3.57 -0.61 -8.05
C ILE A 185 3.29 -0.59 -9.55
N TYR A 186 2.89 -1.72 -10.12
CA TYR A 186 2.55 -1.85 -11.53
C TYR A 186 1.04 -2.02 -11.65
N PHE A 187 0.40 -1.12 -12.38
CA PHE A 187 -1.02 -1.13 -12.65
C PHE A 187 -1.27 -1.70 -14.05
N LEU A 188 -2.26 -2.59 -14.17
CA LEU A 188 -2.94 -2.84 -15.43
C LEU A 188 -4.03 -1.80 -15.58
N VAL A 189 -3.98 -1.04 -16.67
CA VAL A 189 -4.95 0.01 -16.98
C VAL A 189 -5.59 -0.29 -18.32
N SER A 190 -6.86 -0.67 -18.27
CA SER A 190 -7.66 -1.07 -19.42
C SER A 190 -8.73 -0.03 -19.71
N GLY A 191 -8.97 0.30 -20.96
CA GLY A 191 -9.99 1.29 -21.36
C GLY A 191 -10.01 1.49 -22.88
N ARG A 192 -10.67 2.54 -23.34
CA ARG A 192 -10.79 2.85 -24.78
C ARG A 192 -10.01 4.09 -25.20
N GLU A 193 -9.48 4.05 -26.41
CA GLU A 193 -9.03 5.23 -27.15
C GLU A 193 -9.71 5.24 -28.53
N GLY A 194 -10.81 5.99 -28.64
CA GLY A 194 -11.71 5.91 -29.79
C GLY A 194 -12.34 4.52 -29.91
N ASP A 195 -12.16 3.87 -31.06
CA ASP A 195 -12.68 2.52 -31.33
C ASP A 195 -11.75 1.39 -30.86
N LYS A 196 -10.54 1.71 -30.39
CA LYS A 196 -9.58 0.72 -29.90
C LYS A 196 -9.78 0.41 -28.42
N GLN A 197 -9.68 -0.86 -28.07
CA GLN A 197 -9.40 -1.31 -26.71
C GLN A 197 -7.91 -1.17 -26.43
N VAL A 198 -7.56 -0.45 -25.36
CA VAL A 198 -6.18 -0.22 -24.92
C VAL A 198 -5.94 -0.93 -23.59
N ASN A 199 -4.77 -1.52 -23.45
CA ASN A 199 -4.27 -2.10 -22.20
C ASN A 199 -2.83 -1.61 -21.96
N ASN A 200 -2.64 -0.82 -20.90
CA ASN A 200 -1.35 -0.29 -20.48
C ASN A 200 -0.88 -1.02 -19.22
N ILE A 201 0.43 -1.30 -19.13
CA ILE A 201 1.09 -1.57 -17.85
C ILE A 201 1.78 -0.29 -17.43
N ILE A 202 1.34 0.29 -16.33
CA ILE A 202 1.83 1.57 -15.80
C ILE A 202 2.60 1.32 -14.52
N ARG A 203 3.88 1.65 -14.56
CA ARG A 203 4.77 1.66 -13.41
C ARG A 203 4.58 2.96 -12.63
N VAL A 204 4.35 2.87 -11.32
CA VAL A 204 4.21 4.01 -10.40
C VAL A 204 5.28 3.92 -9.31
N GLU A 205 6.04 4.99 -9.14
CA GLU A 205 7.03 5.17 -8.07
C GLU A 205 6.92 6.59 -7.47
N ASN A 206 7.60 6.84 -6.34
CA ASN A 206 7.75 8.19 -5.78
C ASN A 206 6.42 8.94 -5.56
N GLY A 207 5.39 8.20 -5.14
CA GLY A 207 4.01 8.71 -5.07
C GLY A 207 3.37 8.68 -6.45
N TRP A 208 3.55 9.76 -7.22
CA TRP A 208 2.81 10.05 -8.46
C TRP A 208 3.63 9.93 -9.75
N LYS A 209 4.92 9.58 -9.69
CA LYS A 209 5.74 9.45 -10.90
C LYS A 209 5.38 8.14 -11.61
N SER A 210 4.65 8.28 -12.72
CA SER A 210 4.15 7.20 -13.54
C SER A 210 4.90 7.08 -14.87
N LEU A 211 4.96 5.87 -15.42
CA LEU A 211 5.50 5.55 -16.75
C LEU A 211 4.72 4.38 -17.36
N ILE A 212 4.27 4.49 -18.62
CA ILE A 212 3.80 3.33 -19.40
C ILE A 212 5.02 2.49 -19.76
N VAL A 213 5.11 1.27 -19.25
CA VAL A 213 6.20 0.32 -19.55
C VAL A 213 5.81 -0.73 -20.58
N ALA A 214 4.51 -1.01 -20.73
CA ALA A 214 3.96 -1.79 -21.83
C ALA A 214 2.63 -1.20 -22.29
N HIS A 215 2.33 -1.32 -23.58
CA HIS A 215 1.14 -0.76 -24.23
C HIS A 215 0.68 -1.73 -25.33
N TYR A 216 -0.62 -2.02 -25.33
CA TYR A 216 -1.24 -2.94 -26.27
C TYR A 216 -2.59 -2.38 -26.74
N GLU A 217 -2.81 -2.35 -28.05
CA GLU A 217 -4.04 -1.85 -28.68
C GLU A 217 -4.67 -2.90 -29.59
N TYR A 218 -6.01 -3.00 -29.58
CA TYR A 218 -6.77 -3.93 -30.43
C TYR A 218 -8.10 -3.32 -30.85
N SER A 219 -8.65 -3.76 -31.98
CA SER A 219 -9.89 -3.21 -32.55
C SER A 219 -11.17 -3.62 -31.81
N TYR A 220 -11.11 -4.60 -30.91
CA TYR A 220 -12.28 -5.21 -30.27
C TYR A 220 -12.11 -5.36 -28.76
N ARG A 221 -13.24 -5.31 -28.04
CA ARG A 221 -13.31 -5.14 -26.58
C ARG A 221 -12.92 -6.39 -25.78
N ASP A 222 -13.33 -7.57 -26.25
CA ASP A 222 -13.35 -8.80 -25.44
C ASP A 222 -12.09 -9.67 -25.59
N ASP A 223 -11.10 -9.19 -26.35
CA ASP A 223 -10.07 -10.04 -26.95
C ASP A 223 -8.71 -9.98 -26.26
N VAL A 224 -8.59 -9.22 -25.16
CA VAL A 224 -7.36 -9.11 -24.37
C VAL A 224 -7.58 -9.42 -22.91
N MET A 225 -6.88 -10.45 -22.43
CA MET A 225 -6.61 -10.64 -21.01
C MET A 225 -5.11 -10.45 -20.79
N ILE A 226 -4.72 -9.63 -19.82
CA ILE A 226 -3.37 -9.67 -19.27
C ILE A 226 -3.43 -10.47 -17.97
N LYS A 227 -2.72 -11.60 -17.92
CA LYS A 227 -2.61 -12.45 -16.72
C LYS A 227 -1.21 -12.38 -16.17
N TYR A 228 -1.06 -11.92 -14.93
CA TYR A 228 0.18 -11.99 -14.17
C TYR A 228 0.50 -13.44 -13.79
N ASP A 229 1.76 -13.84 -13.93
CA ASP A 229 2.30 -15.09 -13.41
C ASP A 229 3.19 -14.78 -12.18
N PRO A 230 2.78 -15.19 -10.96
CA PRO A 230 3.54 -14.92 -9.74
C PRO A 230 4.80 -15.80 -9.59
N GLY A 231 5.08 -16.73 -10.52
CA GLY A 231 6.18 -17.69 -10.40
C GLY A 231 7.60 -17.11 -10.39
N SER A 232 7.78 -15.84 -10.78
CA SER A 232 9.06 -15.13 -10.66
C SER A 232 9.01 -14.02 -9.61
N THR A 233 9.96 -14.05 -8.67
CA THR A 233 10.17 -12.98 -7.69
C THR A 233 10.85 -11.76 -8.29
N ASP A 234 11.81 -11.99 -9.19
CA ASP A 234 12.78 -10.97 -9.61
C ASP A 234 12.27 -10.17 -10.81
N SER A 235 11.67 -10.87 -11.79
CA SER A 235 11.02 -10.26 -12.94
C SER A 235 9.50 -10.32 -12.82
N ILE A 236 8.81 -9.48 -13.58
CA ILE A 236 7.35 -9.51 -13.71
C ILE A 236 7.04 -10.29 -14.99
N VAL A 237 6.50 -11.51 -14.83
CA VAL A 237 6.05 -12.33 -15.95
C VAL A 237 4.54 -12.14 -16.13
N TYR A 238 4.11 -11.91 -17.37
CA TYR A 238 2.69 -11.82 -17.70
C TYR A 238 2.43 -12.35 -19.11
N SER A 239 1.22 -12.87 -19.32
CA SER A 239 0.76 -13.31 -20.63
C SER A 239 -0.32 -12.37 -21.17
N VAL A 240 -0.16 -11.94 -22.41
CA VAL A 240 -1.17 -11.22 -23.20
C VAL A 240 -1.88 -12.24 -24.08
N PHE A 241 -3.17 -12.43 -23.82
CA PHE A 241 -4.06 -13.23 -24.66
C PHE A 241 -4.62 -12.32 -25.76
N GLN A 242 -4.67 -12.81 -26.99
CA GLN A 242 -5.15 -12.07 -28.17
C GLN A 242 -6.05 -13.02 -28.97
N ARG A 243 -7.34 -12.71 -29.11
CA ARG A 243 -8.20 -13.44 -30.07
C ARG A 243 -7.90 -12.94 -31.50
N PRO A 244 -7.90 -13.79 -32.53
CA PRO A 244 -7.87 -13.34 -33.92
C PRO A 244 -9.11 -12.52 -34.25
N ASP A 245 -8.98 -11.64 -35.25
CA ASP A 245 -10.10 -10.84 -35.77
C ASP A 245 -11.21 -11.76 -36.29
N PRO A 246 -12.43 -11.73 -35.70
CA PRO A 246 -13.51 -12.63 -36.08
C PRO A 246 -14.08 -12.35 -37.48
N GLU A 247 -13.81 -11.17 -38.07
CA GLU A 247 -14.17 -10.88 -39.45
C GLU A 247 -13.17 -11.47 -40.47
N LEU A 248 -11.96 -11.84 -40.02
CA LEU A 248 -10.88 -12.35 -40.87
C LEU A 248 -10.62 -13.85 -40.71
N VAL A 249 -10.91 -14.43 -39.53
CA VAL A 249 -10.59 -15.83 -39.21
C VAL A 249 -11.72 -16.48 -38.41
N ASP A 250 -12.24 -17.60 -38.93
CA ASP A 250 -13.17 -18.49 -38.21
C ASP A 250 -12.40 -19.35 -37.19
N SER A 251 -11.98 -18.71 -36.09
CA SER A 251 -11.27 -19.36 -34.97
C SER A 251 -11.51 -18.63 -33.65
N THR A 252 -11.68 -19.40 -32.58
CA THR A 252 -11.76 -18.91 -31.19
C THR A 252 -10.48 -19.16 -30.40
N ASP A 253 -9.43 -19.70 -31.04
CA ASP A 253 -8.13 -19.93 -30.40
C ASP A 253 -7.39 -18.60 -30.16
N TYR A 254 -6.86 -18.43 -28.94
CA TYR A 254 -6.08 -17.26 -28.58
C TYR A 254 -4.61 -17.45 -29.00
N THR A 255 -4.03 -16.41 -29.59
CA THR A 255 -2.58 -16.21 -29.54
C THR A 255 -2.22 -15.75 -28.13
N VAL A 256 -1.34 -16.47 -27.46
CA VAL A 256 -0.90 -16.19 -26.09
C VAL A 256 0.59 -15.86 -26.12
N GLU A 257 0.90 -14.60 -25.85
CA GLU A 257 2.25 -14.07 -25.86
C GLU A 257 2.71 -13.82 -24.42
N THR A 258 3.78 -14.49 -24.01
CA THR A 258 4.38 -14.31 -22.67
C THR A 258 5.47 -13.27 -22.75
N TYR A 259 5.44 -12.33 -21.79
CA TYR A 259 6.40 -11.26 -21.63
C TYR A 259 7.09 -11.36 -20.28
N THR A 260 8.34 -10.92 -20.27
CA THR A 260 9.12 -10.65 -19.06
C THR A 260 9.42 -9.15 -19.01
N LEU A 261 9.06 -8.52 -17.90
CA LEU A 261 9.39 -7.13 -17.56
C LEU A 261 10.44 -7.12 -16.45
N ASP A 262 11.58 -6.50 -16.71
CA ASP A 262 12.63 -6.24 -15.72
C ASP A 262 12.31 -4.95 -14.91
N PRO A 263 12.05 -5.05 -13.59
CA PRO A 263 11.70 -3.88 -12.76
C PRO A 263 12.82 -2.84 -12.59
N THR A 264 14.06 -3.19 -12.97
CA THR A 264 15.26 -2.35 -12.79
C THR A 264 15.62 -1.53 -14.03
N SER A 265 15.28 -2.04 -15.22
CA SER A 265 15.55 -1.41 -16.51
C SER A 265 14.29 -1.01 -17.30
N ASP A 266 13.11 -1.36 -16.79
CA ASP A 266 11.79 -1.22 -17.43
C ASP A 266 11.71 -1.89 -18.82
N LYS A 267 12.65 -2.81 -19.10
CA LYS A 267 12.71 -3.55 -20.36
C LYS A 267 11.65 -4.64 -20.40
N VAL A 268 10.80 -4.60 -21.42
CA VAL A 268 9.82 -5.64 -21.74
C VAL A 268 10.33 -6.49 -22.91
N GLU A 269 10.40 -7.80 -22.71
CA GLU A 269 10.79 -8.77 -23.73
C GLU A 269 9.70 -9.83 -23.93
N LYS A 270 9.31 -10.10 -25.18
CA LYS A 270 8.48 -11.28 -25.49
C LYS A 270 9.35 -12.53 -25.43
N THR A 271 9.05 -13.44 -24.52
CA THR A 271 9.80 -14.69 -24.30
C THR A 271 9.16 -15.89 -24.96
N GLN A 272 7.84 -15.87 -25.18
CA GLN A 272 7.10 -16.96 -25.82
C GLN A 272 5.89 -16.42 -26.61
N SER A 273 5.50 -17.14 -27.66
CA SER A 273 4.22 -16.97 -28.36
C SER A 273 3.69 -18.36 -28.72
N THR A 274 2.43 -18.65 -28.39
CA THR A 274 1.77 -19.95 -28.61
C THR A 274 0.29 -19.77 -28.95
N SER A 275 -0.30 -20.67 -29.74
CA SER A 275 -1.76 -20.77 -29.84
C SER A 275 -2.32 -21.59 -28.68
N ARG A 276 -3.47 -21.19 -28.13
CA ARG A 276 -4.23 -21.94 -27.12
C ARG A 276 -5.73 -21.82 -27.38
N SER A 277 -6.43 -22.95 -27.44
CA SER A 277 -7.89 -22.94 -27.61
C SER A 277 -8.62 -22.37 -26.41
N GLU A 278 -9.74 -21.66 -26.65
CA GLU A 278 -10.56 -21.06 -25.58
C GLU A 278 -10.95 -22.09 -24.51
N ALA A 279 -11.29 -23.32 -24.94
CA ALA A 279 -11.60 -24.44 -24.05
C ALA A 279 -10.45 -24.80 -23.10
N SER A 280 -9.19 -24.69 -23.54
CA SER A 280 -8.02 -24.95 -22.69
C SER A 280 -7.76 -23.86 -21.63
N LEU A 281 -8.38 -22.68 -21.79
CA LEU A 281 -8.21 -21.53 -20.89
C LEU A 281 -9.31 -21.42 -19.83
N LYS A 282 -10.47 -22.02 -20.09
CA LYS A 282 -11.55 -22.22 -19.11
C LYS A 282 -11.16 -23.34 -18.14
N LYS A 283 -10.23 -23.03 -17.25
CA LYS A 283 -9.95 -23.87 -16.07
C LYS A 283 -11.25 -23.97 -15.27
N GLU A 284 -11.67 -25.19 -14.92
CA GLU A 284 -12.81 -25.39 -14.04
C GLU A 284 -12.63 -24.55 -12.77
N ALA A 285 -13.60 -23.67 -12.50
CA ALA A 285 -13.62 -22.89 -11.27
C ALA A 285 -13.77 -23.88 -10.10
N TRP A 286 -13.07 -23.62 -9.01
CA TRP A 286 -13.35 -24.38 -7.79
C TRP A 286 -14.74 -23.98 -7.30
N VAL A 287 -15.62 -24.96 -7.12
CA VAL A 287 -16.99 -24.75 -6.63
C VAL A 287 -17.06 -25.24 -5.18
N GLY A 288 -17.59 -24.39 -4.30
CA GLY A 288 -17.92 -24.72 -2.92
C GLY A 288 -19.35 -24.32 -2.59
N TYR A 289 -19.75 -24.55 -1.34
CA TYR A 289 -21.08 -24.21 -0.85
C TYR A 289 -21.02 -23.05 0.13
N CYS A 290 -21.46 -21.88 -0.32
CA CYS A 290 -21.71 -20.71 0.50
C CYS A 290 -23.07 -20.90 1.18
N GLU A 291 -23.03 -21.52 2.35
CA GLU A 291 -24.21 -22.00 3.10
C GLU A 291 -24.98 -23.09 2.34
N THR A 292 -26.15 -22.76 1.77
CA THR A 292 -27.01 -23.72 1.03
C THR A 292 -26.88 -23.60 -0.48
N GLN A 293 -26.05 -22.69 -0.99
CA GLN A 293 -25.92 -22.39 -2.42
C GLN A 293 -24.49 -22.56 -2.91
N GLU A 294 -24.33 -22.87 -4.19
CA GLU A 294 -23.02 -22.97 -4.83
C GLU A 294 -22.38 -21.58 -4.97
N CYS A 295 -21.06 -21.51 -4.82
CA CYS A 295 -20.28 -20.31 -5.06
C CYS A 295 -18.88 -20.66 -5.59
N THR A 296 -18.29 -19.75 -6.37
CA THR A 296 -17.00 -20.01 -7.05
C THR A 296 -15.83 -19.36 -6.33
N SER A 297 -14.75 -20.12 -6.12
CA SER A 297 -13.48 -19.59 -5.62
C SER A 297 -12.49 -19.39 -6.77
N ARG A 298 -12.00 -18.15 -6.87
CA ARG A 298 -11.01 -17.76 -7.90
C ARG A 298 -9.58 -17.64 -7.35
N VAL A 299 -9.38 -17.70 -6.03
CA VAL A 299 -8.08 -17.52 -5.36
C VAL A 299 -7.85 -18.56 -4.26
N ALA A 300 -6.61 -18.98 -4.09
CA ALA A 300 -6.14 -19.77 -2.94
C ALA A 300 -5.12 -18.96 -2.14
N SER A 301 -4.98 -19.23 -0.85
CA SER A 301 -4.01 -18.54 0.01
C SER A 301 -2.57 -18.80 -0.46
N PRO A 302 -1.60 -17.95 -0.09
CA PRO A 302 -0.19 -18.13 -0.50
C PRO A 302 0.41 -19.48 -0.10
N ASP A 303 -0.07 -20.08 0.99
CA ASP A 303 0.31 -21.40 1.49
C ASP A 303 -0.57 -22.56 0.95
N GLY A 304 -1.56 -22.25 0.11
CA GLY A 304 -2.50 -23.20 -0.49
C GLY A 304 -3.52 -23.83 0.48
N LYS A 305 -3.54 -23.45 1.77
CA LYS A 305 -4.44 -24.06 2.77
C LYS A 305 -5.89 -23.63 2.64
N TRP A 306 -6.13 -22.41 2.15
CA TRP A 306 -7.44 -21.77 2.17
C TRP A 306 -7.89 -21.30 0.79
N ARG A 307 -9.20 -21.07 0.66
CA ARG A 307 -9.88 -20.51 -0.51
C ARG A 307 -10.86 -19.42 -0.09
N LEU A 308 -11.06 -18.44 -0.97
CA LEU A 308 -12.06 -17.37 -0.78
C LEU A 308 -13.16 -17.47 -1.84
N ALA A 309 -14.40 -17.23 -1.44
CA ALA A 309 -15.52 -17.02 -2.35
C ALA A 309 -16.51 -16.00 -1.77
N SER A 310 -17.32 -15.42 -2.66
CA SER A 310 -18.51 -14.61 -2.36
C SER A 310 -19.70 -15.28 -3.02
N ARG A 311 -20.92 -14.94 -2.58
CA ARG A 311 -22.14 -15.12 -3.37
C ARG A 311 -22.17 -14.10 -4.51
N ASP A 312 -22.81 -14.47 -5.62
CA ASP A 312 -23.03 -13.61 -6.79
C ASP A 312 -24.44 -12.94 -6.75
N ASP A 313 -25.31 -13.30 -5.80
CA ASP A 313 -26.68 -12.81 -5.63
C ASP A 313 -27.00 -12.32 -4.19
N TYR A 314 -28.25 -11.89 -3.97
CA TYR A 314 -28.72 -10.95 -2.91
C TYR A 314 -28.36 -11.17 -1.43
N ASP A 315 -27.78 -12.29 -1.01
CA ASP A 315 -27.48 -12.55 0.41
C ASP A 315 -25.98 -12.34 0.65
N GLU A 316 -25.65 -11.38 1.53
CA GLU A 316 -24.28 -11.01 1.83
C GLU A 316 -23.47 -12.15 2.48
N GLY A 317 -22.29 -12.42 1.92
CA GLY A 317 -21.29 -13.15 2.65
C GLY A 317 -19.95 -13.21 1.95
N MET A 318 -18.89 -13.01 2.74
CA MET A 318 -17.53 -13.31 2.34
C MET A 318 -17.12 -14.58 3.07
N PHE A 319 -16.70 -15.61 2.32
CA PHE A 319 -16.49 -16.95 2.85
C PHE A 319 -15.03 -17.37 2.68
N TYR A 320 -14.50 -18.04 3.71
CA TYR A 320 -13.28 -18.84 3.56
C TYR A 320 -13.59 -20.33 3.73
N PHE A 321 -12.78 -21.16 3.06
CA PHE A 321 -12.89 -22.62 3.04
C PHE A 321 -11.50 -23.24 3.17
N PRO A 322 -11.32 -24.39 3.84
CA PRO A 322 -10.17 -25.25 3.60
C PRO A 322 -10.11 -25.63 2.11
N ALA A 323 -8.93 -25.61 1.49
CA ALA A 323 -8.81 -25.66 0.03
C ALA A 323 -9.31 -26.95 -0.63
N ASP A 324 -9.47 -28.03 0.16
CA ASP A 324 -9.99 -29.35 -0.20
C ASP A 324 -11.40 -29.63 0.33
N ARG A 325 -12.04 -28.67 1.02
CA ARG A 325 -13.35 -28.83 1.69
C ARG A 325 -14.41 -27.86 1.14
N PRO A 326 -15.00 -28.14 -0.04
CA PRO A 326 -16.06 -27.31 -0.61
C PRO A 326 -17.32 -27.25 0.26
N ASP A 327 -17.51 -28.21 1.16
CA ASP A 327 -18.63 -28.30 2.10
C ASP A 327 -18.46 -27.45 3.38
N GLN A 328 -17.30 -26.83 3.60
CA GLN A 328 -16.95 -26.15 4.86
C GLN A 328 -16.76 -24.64 4.72
N GLY A 329 -17.70 -23.97 4.03
CA GLY A 329 -17.73 -22.52 3.88
C GLY A 329 -18.08 -21.80 5.18
N ILE A 330 -17.21 -20.91 5.63
CA ILE A 330 -17.41 -20.12 6.84
C ILE A 330 -17.54 -18.64 6.46
N ASN A 331 -18.75 -18.10 6.58
CA ASN A 331 -19.02 -16.67 6.42
C ASN A 331 -18.30 -15.87 7.52
N VAL A 332 -17.53 -14.85 7.15
CA VAL A 332 -16.82 -13.96 8.09
C VAL A 332 -17.57 -12.65 8.33
N PHE A 333 -18.61 -12.39 7.55
CA PHE A 333 -19.36 -11.14 7.58
C PHE A 333 -20.69 -11.26 8.33
N LEU A 334 -21.41 -10.14 8.48
CA LEU A 334 -22.73 -10.10 9.12
C LEU A 334 -23.84 -10.17 8.08
N ALA A 335 -24.90 -10.91 8.38
CA ALA A 335 -26.20 -10.69 7.74
C ALA A 335 -26.74 -9.28 8.04
N GLN A 336 -26.46 -8.72 9.23
CA GLN A 336 -26.92 -7.39 9.64
C GLN A 336 -26.28 -6.20 8.88
N GLY A 337 -25.49 -6.44 7.83
CA GLY A 337 -25.13 -5.43 6.82
C GLY A 337 -26.30 -5.03 5.90
N GLU A 338 -27.37 -5.85 5.85
CA GLU A 338 -28.65 -5.84 5.10
C GLU A 338 -29.46 -4.51 4.91
N THR A 339 -28.83 -3.34 4.92
CA THR A 339 -29.49 -2.03 4.82
C THR A 339 -29.76 -1.56 3.40
N SER A 340 -29.01 -2.03 2.40
CA SER A 340 -29.20 -1.68 0.97
C SER A 340 -30.15 -2.63 0.24
N LYS A 341 -31.46 -2.36 0.33
CA LYS A 341 -32.51 -3.05 -0.44
C LYS A 341 -32.84 -2.34 -1.75
N GLY A 342 -31.86 -2.21 -2.63
CA GLY A 342 -32.06 -1.76 -4.01
C GLY A 342 -32.20 -2.96 -4.95
N ASN A 343 -33.15 -2.90 -5.91
CA ASN A 343 -33.40 -3.99 -6.86
C ASN A 343 -32.37 -4.05 -8.01
N ASP A 344 -31.48 -3.06 -8.12
CA ASP A 344 -30.63 -2.81 -9.29
C ASP A 344 -29.13 -3.05 -9.02
N PHE A 345 -28.79 -3.77 -7.94
CA PHE A 345 -27.39 -4.04 -7.53
C PHE A 345 -26.97 -5.49 -7.79
N GLU A 346 -25.91 -5.68 -8.57
CA GLU A 346 -25.20 -6.95 -8.74
C GLU A 346 -23.96 -6.99 -7.84
N TYR A 347 -23.67 -8.13 -7.21
CA TYR A 347 -22.50 -8.27 -6.33
C TYR A 347 -21.30 -8.85 -7.08
N MET A 348 -20.21 -8.08 -7.18
CA MET A 348 -18.89 -8.59 -7.57
C MET A 348 -17.81 -8.11 -6.62
N ARG A 349 -17.67 -8.79 -5.47
CA ARG A 349 -16.61 -8.48 -4.50
C ARG A 349 -15.23 -8.80 -5.06
N ASN A 350 -14.33 -7.82 -5.06
CA ASN A 350 -12.91 -8.03 -5.23
C ASN A 350 -12.31 -8.40 -3.87
N TYR A 351 -11.50 -9.46 -3.86
CA TYR A 351 -10.83 -9.94 -2.66
C TYR A 351 -9.38 -10.33 -2.95
N ALA A 352 -8.50 -10.06 -1.99
CA ALA A 352 -7.09 -10.37 -2.05
C ALA A 352 -6.63 -11.05 -0.76
N TRP A 353 -5.74 -12.03 -0.90
CA TRP A 353 -5.09 -12.65 0.25
C TRP A 353 -4.09 -11.70 0.90
N GLY A 354 -4.02 -11.76 2.23
CA GLY A 354 -3.07 -11.06 3.08
C GLY A 354 -1.84 -11.91 3.35
N ASP A 355 -1.44 -11.95 4.63
CA ASP A 355 -0.58 -13.02 5.14
C ASP A 355 -1.34 -14.37 5.23
N GLU A 356 -0.70 -15.41 5.78
CA GLU A 356 -1.25 -16.79 5.82
C GLU A 356 -2.70 -16.91 6.32
N ASN A 357 -3.13 -16.04 7.25
CA ASN A 357 -4.43 -16.14 7.92
C ASN A 357 -5.31 -14.91 7.70
N SER A 358 -4.86 -13.91 6.95
CA SER A 358 -5.64 -12.71 6.68
C SER A 358 -6.01 -12.56 5.22
N PHE A 359 -7.10 -11.83 4.97
CA PHE A 359 -7.51 -11.45 3.63
C PHE A 359 -8.28 -10.14 3.67
N TYR A 360 -8.38 -9.51 2.52
CA TYR A 360 -9.02 -8.21 2.31
C TYR A 360 -10.10 -8.36 1.26
N PHE A 361 -11.20 -7.64 1.42
CA PHE A 361 -12.30 -7.62 0.44
C PHE A 361 -12.99 -6.26 0.44
N ASP A 362 -13.55 -5.91 -0.72
CA ASP A 362 -14.53 -4.84 -0.84
C ASP A 362 -15.98 -5.37 -0.72
N ASN A 363 -16.92 -4.45 -0.60
CA ASN A 363 -18.34 -4.72 -0.75
C ASN A 363 -19.03 -3.52 -1.40
N ASP A 364 -20.12 -3.79 -2.11
CA ASP A 364 -21.10 -2.79 -2.53
C ASP A 364 -22.30 -2.80 -1.58
N GLY A 365 -23.09 -1.72 -1.58
CA GLY A 365 -24.27 -1.56 -0.73
C GLY A 365 -24.05 -0.65 0.48
N GLY A 366 -24.92 -0.78 1.49
CA GLY A 366 -24.79 -0.02 2.73
C GLY A 366 -23.51 -0.44 3.46
N TYR A 367 -22.64 0.52 3.76
CA TYR A 367 -21.28 0.28 4.23
C TYR A 367 -20.31 -0.32 3.18
N ALA A 368 -20.40 0.11 1.93
CA ALA A 368 -19.49 -0.29 0.84
C ALA A 368 -18.04 0.11 1.12
N CYS A 369 -17.14 -0.81 1.48
CA CYS A 369 -15.86 -0.46 2.11
C CYS A 369 -14.78 -1.51 1.93
N ILE A 370 -13.52 -1.18 2.29
CA ILE A 370 -12.47 -2.20 2.44
C ILE A 370 -12.45 -2.76 3.86
N TRP A 371 -12.49 -4.08 3.94
CA TRP A 371 -12.41 -4.87 5.15
C TRP A 371 -11.13 -5.71 5.19
N LYS A 372 -10.57 -5.91 6.40
CA LYS A 372 -9.54 -6.91 6.70
C LYS A 372 -10.15 -8.00 7.58
N THR A 373 -10.01 -9.26 7.21
CA THR A 373 -10.33 -10.40 8.08
C THR A 373 -9.06 -11.09 8.54
N ASP A 374 -9.04 -11.54 9.79
CA ASP A 374 -8.09 -12.52 10.35
C ASP A 374 -8.86 -13.78 10.77
N ILE A 375 -8.58 -14.89 10.09
CA ILE A 375 -9.21 -16.20 10.28
C ILE A 375 -8.89 -16.78 11.66
N LYS A 376 -7.66 -16.57 12.15
CA LYS A 376 -7.15 -17.18 13.37
C LYS A 376 -7.69 -16.47 14.61
N ASN A 377 -7.69 -15.14 14.58
CA ASN A 377 -8.22 -14.30 15.66
C ASN A 377 -9.74 -14.11 15.58
N LYS A 378 -10.37 -14.54 14.48
CA LYS A 378 -11.79 -14.34 14.19
C LYS A 378 -12.21 -12.89 14.31
N THR A 379 -11.51 -12.01 13.61
CA THR A 379 -11.85 -10.58 13.53
C THR A 379 -12.07 -10.18 12.08
N THR A 380 -13.09 -9.38 11.83
CA THR A 380 -13.32 -8.73 10.53
C THR A 380 -13.49 -7.23 10.78
N GLN A 381 -12.54 -6.46 10.27
CA GLN A 381 -12.33 -5.07 10.63
C GLN A 381 -12.56 -4.18 9.41
N ARG A 382 -13.44 -3.18 9.50
CA ARG A 382 -13.54 -2.14 8.48
C ARG A 382 -12.31 -1.25 8.58
N ILE A 383 -11.45 -1.29 7.57
CA ILE A 383 -10.18 -0.55 7.56
C ILE A 383 -10.28 0.76 6.76
N LEU A 384 -11.12 0.82 5.73
CA LEU A 384 -11.42 2.03 4.97
C LEU A 384 -12.94 2.25 4.91
N PRO A 385 -13.52 3.10 5.79
CA PRO A 385 -14.96 3.35 5.91
C PRO A 385 -15.47 4.37 4.86
N VAL A 386 -15.22 4.13 3.57
CA VAL A 386 -15.47 5.07 2.46
C VAL A 386 -16.16 4.35 1.30
N GLU A 387 -17.40 4.74 0.98
CA GLU A 387 -18.14 4.20 -0.17
C GLU A 387 -17.42 4.51 -1.49
N GLY A 388 -17.32 3.51 -2.38
CA GLY A 388 -16.55 3.60 -3.62
C GLY A 388 -15.06 3.25 -3.48
N MET A 389 -14.59 2.85 -2.30
CA MET A 389 -13.29 2.16 -2.18
C MET A 389 -13.42 0.69 -2.59
N LEU A 390 -12.71 0.31 -3.64
CA LEU A 390 -12.82 -0.98 -4.31
C LEU A 390 -11.43 -1.58 -4.61
N GLN A 391 -11.42 -2.85 -5.05
CA GLN A 391 -10.26 -3.56 -5.58
C GLN A 391 -9.05 -3.58 -4.61
N PRO A 392 -9.20 -4.05 -3.35
CA PRO A 392 -8.12 -4.05 -2.39
C PRO A 392 -6.99 -4.98 -2.84
N TYR A 393 -5.77 -4.45 -2.89
CA TYR A 393 -4.55 -5.16 -3.16
C TYR A 393 -3.60 -5.08 -1.95
N TYR A 394 -3.35 -6.21 -1.31
CA TYR A 394 -2.42 -6.30 -0.19
C TYR A 394 -0.97 -6.44 -0.66
N LEU A 395 -0.06 -5.78 0.07
CA LEU A 395 1.37 -6.02 0.01
C LEU A 395 2.02 -5.74 1.37
N ASN A 396 3.16 -6.39 1.64
CA ASN A 396 3.98 -6.04 2.80
C ASN A 396 5.26 -5.35 2.31
N TYR A 397 5.59 -4.19 2.89
CA TYR A 397 6.77 -3.41 2.55
C TYR A 397 7.50 -3.00 3.83
N ASN A 398 8.78 -3.39 3.95
CA ASN A 398 9.61 -3.16 5.13
C ASN A 398 9.00 -3.63 6.46
N GLY A 399 8.15 -4.67 6.43
CA GLY A 399 7.46 -5.20 7.61
C GLY A 399 6.15 -4.51 7.95
N GLU A 400 5.72 -3.50 7.18
CA GLU A 400 4.39 -2.89 7.29
C GLU A 400 3.41 -3.51 6.30
N ASP A 401 2.21 -3.87 6.79
CA ASP A 401 1.07 -4.24 5.96
C ASP A 401 0.51 -3.00 5.27
N LEU A 402 0.45 -3.01 3.94
CA LEU A 402 -0.12 -1.95 3.12
C LEU A 402 -1.27 -2.51 2.27
N VAL A 403 -2.32 -1.71 2.08
CA VAL A 403 -3.42 -2.01 1.14
C VAL A 403 -3.51 -0.88 0.13
N VAL A 404 -3.39 -1.21 -1.15
CA VAL A 404 -3.70 -0.30 -2.26
C VAL A 404 -5.16 -0.51 -2.64
N ALA A 405 -5.92 0.57 -2.82
CA ALA A 405 -7.32 0.50 -3.22
C ALA A 405 -7.65 1.62 -4.23
N THR A 406 -8.57 1.31 -5.15
CA THR A 406 -9.10 2.26 -6.12
C THR A 406 -10.32 2.94 -5.50
N TYR A 407 -10.29 4.27 -5.39
CA TYR A 407 -11.43 5.09 -5.02
C TYR A 407 -12.15 5.56 -6.28
N ARG A 408 -13.43 5.21 -6.39
CA ARG A 408 -14.32 5.59 -7.49
C ARG A 408 -15.48 6.42 -6.94
N THR A 409 -15.63 7.65 -7.41
CA THR A 409 -16.75 8.53 -7.00
C THR A 409 -17.39 9.23 -8.20
N TYR A 410 -18.67 9.58 -8.09
CA TYR A 410 -19.38 10.35 -9.11
C TYR A 410 -19.47 11.83 -8.70
N SER A 411 -18.89 12.72 -9.51
CA SER A 411 -19.05 14.17 -9.30
C SER A 411 -20.21 14.69 -10.13
N ALA A 412 -21.24 15.21 -9.44
CA ALA A 412 -22.35 15.90 -10.09
C ALA A 412 -21.90 17.19 -10.80
N GLU A 413 -20.93 17.92 -10.23
CA GLU A 413 -20.35 19.14 -10.81
C GLU A 413 -19.63 18.88 -12.14
N LYS A 414 -18.77 17.85 -12.16
CA LYS A 414 -17.96 17.48 -13.34
C LYS A 414 -18.69 16.53 -14.31
N LYS A 415 -19.85 16.00 -13.90
CA LYS A 415 -20.71 15.07 -14.67
C LYS A 415 -19.96 13.80 -15.11
N GLY A 416 -19.24 13.17 -14.20
CA GLY A 416 -18.41 12.02 -14.52
C GLY A 416 -18.02 11.18 -13.31
N GLN A 417 -17.52 9.98 -13.61
CA GLN A 417 -16.81 9.14 -12.66
C GLN A 417 -15.37 9.63 -12.53
N HIS A 418 -14.86 9.69 -11.31
CA HIS A 418 -13.49 10.06 -10.98
C HIS A 418 -12.80 8.89 -10.28
N TYR A 419 -11.50 8.79 -10.51
CA TYR A 419 -10.67 7.71 -10.02
C TYR A 419 -9.45 8.27 -9.31
N GLU A 420 -9.25 7.84 -8.08
CA GLU A 420 -8.04 8.11 -7.31
C GLU A 420 -7.53 6.78 -6.76
N ILE A 421 -6.22 6.58 -6.68
CA ILE A 421 -5.66 5.38 -6.06
C ILE A 421 -4.95 5.78 -4.78
N TYR A 422 -5.35 5.13 -3.70
CA TYR A 422 -4.81 5.33 -2.36
C TYR A 422 -4.00 4.12 -1.92
N ILE A 423 -2.97 4.37 -1.12
CA ILE A 423 -2.33 3.35 -0.29
C ILE A 423 -2.66 3.63 1.17
N ALA A 424 -3.04 2.58 1.88
CA ALA A 424 -3.51 2.61 3.25
C ALA A 424 -2.59 1.78 4.16
N LYS A 425 -2.41 2.23 5.40
CA LYS A 425 -1.73 1.48 6.47
C LYS A 425 -2.21 1.90 7.84
N LYS A 426 -1.97 1.06 8.85
CA LYS A 426 -2.30 1.35 10.24
C LYS A 426 -1.50 2.54 10.77
#